data_AF-A0A9X3EUR6-F1
#
_entry.id   AF-A0A9X3EUR6-F1
#
_cell.length_a   1.000
_cell.length_b   1.000
_cell.length_c   1.000
_cell.angle_alpha   90.00
_cell.angle_beta   90.00
_cell.angle_gamma   90.00
#
_symmetry.space_group_name_H-M   'P 1'
#
loop_
_entity.id
_entity.type
_entity.pdbx_description
1 polymer ?
#
loop_
_entity_poly.entity_id
_entity_poly.type
_entity_poly.pdbx_seq_one_letter_code
_entity_poly.pdbx_strand_id
1 'polypeptide(L)'
;MRTTNLLSLVVAMLVVGCVDAPITPEHILPDGQLRSDLSSSQAAFAATPARPVGRAVQVAAVLAAQPAGPLVDAATFTAEAGSVHLHLRADSLLEPRPVTFVWTHGESREEVPGVLAPTTTLALAASHPLNPDERGRWKVEVFTLAGDEPAQLLLTREFEVL
;
A
#
# COMPACT_ATOMS: atom_id res chain seq x y z
N MET A 1 49.86 52.81 -10.35
CA MET A 1 50.02 52.75 -8.89
C MET A 1 50.10 51.27 -8.49
N ARG A 2 51.18 50.91 -7.81
CA ARG A 2 51.52 49.56 -7.31
C ARG A 2 51.32 49.59 -5.80
N THR A 3 50.54 48.65 -5.26
CA THR A 3 50.69 47.91 -3.97
C THR A 3 49.34 47.27 -3.58
N THR A 4 49.19 45.94 -3.66
CA THR A 4 49.32 44.94 -2.58
C THR A 4 48.21 44.99 -1.52
N ASN A 5 47.35 43.97 -1.47
CA ASN A 5 47.12 43.13 -0.29
C ASN A 5 46.01 42.09 -0.56
N LEU A 6 46.42 40.85 -0.80
CA LEU A 6 45.58 39.66 -0.77
C LEU A 6 45.42 39.23 0.70
N LEU A 7 44.22 39.38 1.25
CA LEU A 7 43.87 38.85 2.57
C LEU A 7 43.29 37.44 2.37
N SER A 8 44.12 36.42 2.59
CA SER A 8 43.68 35.02 2.62
C SER A 8 42.93 34.74 3.92
N LEU A 9 41.61 34.59 3.84
CA LEU A 9 40.77 34.14 4.94
C LEU A 9 40.81 32.60 5.03
N VAL A 10 41.68 32.06 5.88
CA VAL A 10 41.69 30.63 6.21
C VAL A 10 40.59 30.39 7.24
N VAL A 11 39.43 29.91 6.78
CA VAL A 11 38.36 29.42 7.65
C VAL A 11 38.79 28.05 8.18
N ALA A 12 39.14 28.00 9.47
CA ALA A 12 39.39 26.76 10.18
C ALA A 12 38.08 25.96 10.31
N MET A 13 37.98 24.85 9.60
CA MET A 13 36.95 23.83 9.83
C MET A 13 37.14 23.23 11.23
N LEU A 14 36.27 23.59 12.16
CA LEU A 14 36.07 22.82 13.39
C LEU A 14 35.24 21.59 13.03
N VAL A 15 35.92 20.47 12.82
CA VAL A 15 35.30 19.15 12.71
C VAL A 15 34.82 18.76 14.11
N VAL A 16 33.54 19.00 14.40
CA VAL A 16 32.87 18.39 15.56
C VAL A 16 32.67 16.92 15.20
N GLY A 17 33.65 16.09 15.55
CA GLY A 17 33.49 14.65 15.51
C GLY A 17 32.48 14.25 16.56
N CYS A 18 31.31 13.75 16.13
CA CYS A 18 30.39 13.03 17.00
C CYS A 18 31.08 11.73 17.43
N VAL A 19 31.79 11.74 18.55
CA VAL A 19 32.30 10.52 19.16
C VAL A 19 31.15 9.92 19.96
N ASP A 20 30.66 8.77 19.50
CA ASP A 20 29.77 7.89 20.27
C ASP A 20 30.57 7.43 21.51
N ALA A 21 30.24 7.98 22.67
CA ALA A 21 30.96 7.65 23.90
C ALA A 21 30.63 6.19 24.27
N PRO A 22 31.63 5.32 24.50
CA PRO A 22 31.39 3.92 24.79
C PRO A 22 30.60 3.77 26.12
N ILE A 23 29.69 2.80 26.16
CA ILE A 23 28.99 2.43 27.39
C ILE A 23 30.02 1.87 28.37
N THR A 24 30.30 2.63 29.42
CA THR A 24 31.18 2.25 30.52
C THR A 24 30.42 1.55 31.66
N PRO A 25 31.09 0.76 32.51
CA PRO A 25 30.46 -0.09 33.53
C PRO A 25 29.56 0.67 34.52
N GLU A 26 29.83 1.95 34.75
CA GLU A 26 29.02 2.83 35.58
C GLU A 26 27.62 3.09 35.01
N HIS A 27 27.35 2.77 33.73
CA HIS A 27 26.04 2.95 33.09
C HIS A 27 25.15 1.70 33.16
N ILE A 28 25.66 0.61 33.75
CA ILE A 28 24.98 -0.68 33.86
C ILE A 28 24.55 -0.89 35.31
N LEU A 29 23.28 -1.25 35.51
CA LEU A 29 22.72 -1.68 36.79
C LEU A 29 23.21 -3.09 37.13
N PRO A 30 23.21 -3.49 38.41
CA PRO A 30 23.66 -4.83 38.82
C PRO A 30 22.88 -5.99 38.19
N ASP A 31 21.69 -5.73 37.66
CA ASP A 31 20.83 -6.67 36.93
C ASP A 31 21.08 -6.70 35.41
N GLY A 32 22.07 -5.93 34.94
CA GLY A 32 22.44 -5.82 33.53
C GLY A 32 21.64 -4.82 32.72
N GLN A 33 20.69 -4.09 33.32
CA GLN A 33 19.93 -3.06 32.62
C GLN A 33 20.69 -1.73 32.54
N LEU A 34 20.45 -0.95 31.47
CA LEU A 34 20.97 0.42 31.39
C LEU A 34 20.17 1.34 32.31
N ARG A 35 20.86 2.25 32.99
CA ARG A 35 20.19 3.24 33.85
C ARG A 35 19.31 4.18 33.01
N SER A 36 18.11 4.48 33.52
CA SER A 36 17.03 5.18 32.80
C SER A 36 17.31 6.68 32.56
N ASP A 37 18.33 7.25 33.17
CA ASP A 37 18.81 8.63 32.97
C ASP A 37 19.39 8.88 31.57
N LEU A 38 19.73 7.81 30.83
CA LEU A 38 20.02 7.84 29.39
C LEU A 38 18.77 8.04 28.51
N SER A 39 17.55 7.84 29.04
CA SER A 39 16.30 7.89 28.26
C SER A 39 15.90 9.29 27.76
N SER A 40 16.62 10.33 28.18
CA SER A 40 16.47 11.70 27.64
C SER A 40 16.96 11.80 26.18
N SER A 41 17.79 10.86 25.74
CA SER A 41 18.20 10.67 24.35
C SER A 41 17.69 9.31 23.88
N GLN A 42 16.43 9.30 23.47
CA GLN A 42 15.77 8.19 22.79
C GLN A 42 16.72 7.59 21.73
N ALA A 43 16.98 6.29 21.80
CA ALA A 43 17.92 5.61 20.91
C ALA A 43 17.58 5.89 19.43
N ALA A 44 18.52 6.49 18.70
CA ALA A 44 18.41 6.81 17.28
C ALA A 44 18.32 5.57 16.36
N PHE A 45 18.29 4.36 16.94
CA PHE A 45 18.17 3.08 16.27
C PHE A 45 16.76 2.48 16.33
N ALA A 46 15.76 3.20 16.84
CA ALA A 46 14.38 2.83 16.56
C ALA A 46 14.17 2.92 15.04
N ALA A 47 13.89 1.80 14.39
CA ALA A 47 13.48 1.78 12.99
C ALA A 47 12.14 2.53 12.90
N THR A 48 12.20 3.84 12.64
CA THR A 48 11.02 4.58 12.22
C THR A 48 10.58 3.94 10.91
N PRO A 49 9.40 3.30 10.84
CA PRO A 49 8.93 2.75 9.58
C PRO A 49 8.91 3.90 8.58
N ALA A 50 9.76 3.82 7.55
CA ALA A 50 9.81 4.82 6.51
C ALA A 50 8.40 4.88 5.90
N ARG A 51 7.77 6.05 5.93
CA ARG A 51 6.47 6.25 5.30
C ARG A 51 6.61 5.80 3.85
N PRO A 52 5.91 4.74 3.40
CA PRO A 52 6.03 4.28 2.02
C PRO A 52 5.65 5.46 1.14
N VAL A 53 6.61 5.96 0.35
CA VAL A 53 6.33 6.98 -0.65
C VAL A 53 5.48 6.28 -1.71
N GLY A 54 4.16 6.40 -1.58
CA GLY A 54 3.19 5.68 -2.38
C GLY A 54 3.30 6.10 -3.84
N ARG A 55 4.04 5.34 -4.63
CA ARG A 55 3.90 5.39 -6.09
C ARG A 55 2.46 4.99 -6.41
N ALA A 56 1.78 5.80 -7.22
CA ALA A 56 0.43 5.50 -7.69
C ALA A 56 0.45 4.14 -8.40
N VAL A 57 -0.29 3.17 -7.86
CA VAL A 57 -0.43 1.83 -8.44
C VAL A 57 -1.41 1.93 -9.59
N GLN A 58 -1.04 1.41 -10.75
CA GLN A 58 -1.95 1.32 -11.89
C GLN A 58 -2.63 -0.04 -11.85
N VAL A 59 -3.96 -0.06 -11.78
CA VAL A 59 -4.73 -1.30 -11.71
C VAL A 59 -5.50 -1.48 -13.01
N ALA A 60 -5.25 -2.60 -13.68
CA ALA A 60 -6.04 -3.06 -14.81
C ALA A 60 -6.98 -4.19 -14.36
N ALA A 61 -8.16 -4.27 -14.99
CA ALA A 61 -9.20 -5.18 -14.57
C ALA A 61 -9.96 -5.79 -15.74
N VAL A 62 -10.42 -7.02 -15.53
CA VAL A 62 -11.31 -7.76 -16.42
C VAL A 62 -12.41 -8.40 -15.58
N LEU A 63 -13.66 -8.31 -16.04
CA LEU A 63 -14.76 -9.09 -15.48
C LEU A 63 -15.03 -10.26 -16.41
N ALA A 64 -15.00 -11.49 -15.88
CA ALA A 64 -15.18 -12.71 -16.63
C ALA A 64 -16.19 -13.65 -15.96
N ALA A 65 -16.86 -14.46 -16.77
CA ALA A 65 -17.79 -15.50 -16.29
C ALA A 65 -17.05 -16.76 -15.82
N GLN A 66 -15.80 -16.94 -16.26
CA GLN A 66 -14.93 -18.03 -15.86
C GLN A 66 -13.89 -17.60 -14.82
N PRO A 67 -13.57 -18.44 -13.82
CA PRO A 67 -12.56 -18.12 -12.81
C PRO A 67 -11.13 -18.21 -13.35
N ALA A 68 -10.90 -18.99 -14.41
CA ALA A 68 -9.59 -19.24 -14.99
C ALA A 68 -9.68 -19.53 -16.50
N GLY A 69 -8.52 -19.56 -17.17
CA GLY A 69 -8.41 -19.84 -18.60
C GLY A 69 -8.42 -18.57 -19.45
N PRO A 70 -8.82 -18.66 -20.73
CA PRO A 70 -8.88 -17.49 -21.61
C PRO A 70 -9.93 -16.50 -21.08
N LEU A 71 -9.47 -15.36 -20.57
CA LEU A 71 -10.33 -14.32 -20.02
C LEU A 71 -10.94 -13.49 -21.15
N VAL A 72 -12.25 -13.26 -21.06
CA VAL A 72 -13.00 -12.37 -21.96
C VAL A 72 -13.65 -11.32 -21.08
N ASP A 73 -13.30 -10.05 -21.30
CA ASP A 73 -13.92 -8.94 -20.56
C ASP A 73 -15.36 -8.75 -21.02
N ALA A 74 -16.28 -8.89 -20.08
CA ALA A 74 -17.70 -8.75 -20.30
C ALA A 74 -18.27 -7.66 -19.39
N ALA A 75 -19.20 -6.89 -19.93
CA ALA A 75 -20.02 -5.94 -19.18
C ALA A 75 -21.43 -6.50 -18.90
N THR A 76 -21.71 -7.73 -19.34
CA THR A 76 -23.04 -8.34 -19.27
C THR A 76 -22.89 -9.82 -18.96
N PHE A 77 -23.65 -10.29 -17.98
CA PHE A 77 -23.63 -11.66 -17.48
C PHE A 77 -25.07 -12.19 -17.41
N THR A 78 -25.25 -13.50 -17.62
CA THR A 78 -26.54 -14.15 -17.32
C THR A 78 -26.52 -14.61 -15.87
N ALA A 79 -27.66 -14.63 -15.19
CA ALA A 79 -27.74 -15.22 -13.86
C ALA A 79 -27.28 -16.70 -13.82
N GLU A 80 -27.39 -17.41 -14.94
CA GLU A 80 -26.94 -18.81 -15.10
C GLU A 80 -25.42 -18.97 -15.07
N ALA A 81 -24.64 -17.90 -15.24
CA ALA A 81 -23.18 -17.94 -15.12
C ALA A 81 -22.72 -18.34 -13.71
N GLY A 82 -23.60 -18.22 -12.71
CA GLY A 82 -23.37 -18.63 -11.32
C GLY A 82 -22.47 -17.68 -10.53
N SER A 83 -21.48 -17.03 -11.16
CA SER A 83 -20.64 -16.01 -10.52
C SER A 83 -20.05 -15.05 -11.54
N VAL A 84 -19.74 -13.83 -11.09
CA VAL A 84 -18.85 -12.90 -11.80
C VAL A 84 -17.49 -12.94 -11.12
N HIS A 85 -16.45 -13.07 -11.93
CA HIS A 85 -15.07 -13.11 -11.47
C HIS A 85 -14.35 -11.82 -11.88
N LEU A 86 -13.77 -11.13 -10.90
CA LEU A 86 -12.93 -9.95 -11.11
C LEU A 86 -11.47 -10.40 -11.14
N HIS A 87 -10.81 -10.20 -12.27
CA HIS A 87 -9.39 -10.41 -12.45
C HIS A 87 -8.66 -9.08 -12.47
N LEU A 88 -7.60 -8.95 -11.69
CA LEU A 88 -6.81 -7.73 -11.56
C LEU A 88 -5.35 -7.94 -11.94
N ARG A 89 -4.74 -6.87 -12.44
CA ARG A 89 -3.29 -6.72 -12.55
C ARG A 89 -2.90 -5.40 -11.91
N ALA A 90 -1.89 -5.41 -11.05
CA ALA A 90 -1.40 -4.23 -10.36
C ALA A 90 0.02 -3.89 -10.83
N ASP A 91 0.11 -2.98 -11.80
CA ASP A 91 1.38 -2.55 -12.36
C ASP A 91 2.12 -1.64 -11.36
N SER A 92 3.43 -1.84 -11.24
CA SER A 92 4.31 -1.12 -10.30
C SER A 92 4.03 -1.33 -8.81
N LEU A 93 3.19 -2.32 -8.46
CA LEU A 93 3.07 -2.77 -7.09
C LEU A 93 4.29 -3.62 -6.71
N LEU A 94 4.98 -3.26 -5.63
CA LEU A 94 6.19 -3.97 -5.19
C LEU A 94 5.87 -5.07 -4.16
N GLU A 95 4.87 -4.84 -3.32
CA GLU A 95 4.47 -5.72 -2.22
C GLU A 95 2.95 -5.87 -2.22
N PRO A 96 2.41 -7.04 -1.81
CA PRO A 96 0.98 -7.22 -1.67
C PRO A 96 0.35 -6.17 -0.76
N ARG A 97 -0.81 -5.63 -1.15
CA ARG A 97 -1.52 -4.62 -0.36
C ARG A 97 -2.93 -5.08 -0.01
N PRO A 98 -3.39 -4.90 1.25
CA PRO A 98 -4.77 -5.17 1.59
C PRO A 98 -5.70 -4.18 0.88
N VAL A 99 -6.81 -4.70 0.37
CA VAL A 99 -7.85 -3.96 -0.34
C VAL A 99 -9.23 -4.44 0.11
N THR A 100 -10.25 -3.63 -0.16
CA THR A 100 -11.65 -3.99 0.02
C THR A 100 -12.33 -3.98 -1.35
N PHE A 101 -12.97 -5.09 -1.70
CA PHE A 101 -13.84 -5.20 -2.86
C PHE A 101 -15.27 -4.87 -2.43
N VAL A 102 -15.89 -3.91 -3.08
CA VAL A 102 -17.24 -3.46 -2.76
C VAL A 102 -18.15 -3.79 -3.94
N TRP A 103 -19.05 -4.75 -3.75
CA TRP A 103 -20.08 -5.12 -4.71
C TRP A 103 -21.36 -4.37 -4.38
N THR A 104 -21.94 -3.67 -5.35
CA THR A 104 -23.15 -2.86 -5.16
C THR A 104 -24.20 -3.23 -6.18
N HIS A 105 -25.42 -3.47 -5.70
CA HIS A 105 -26.62 -3.72 -6.51
C HIS A 105 -27.81 -2.98 -5.90
N GLY A 106 -28.32 -1.96 -6.62
CA GLY A 106 -29.33 -1.06 -6.06
C GLY A 106 -28.84 -0.41 -4.74
N GLU A 107 -29.58 -0.63 -3.66
CA GLU A 107 -29.23 -0.18 -2.30
C GLU A 107 -28.39 -1.20 -1.51
N SER A 108 -28.22 -2.41 -2.05
CA SER A 108 -27.40 -3.45 -1.43
C SER A 108 -25.91 -3.18 -1.67
N ARG A 109 -25.11 -3.33 -0.62
CA ARG A 109 -23.66 -3.15 -0.65
C ARG A 109 -22.99 -4.25 0.17
N GLU A 110 -22.13 -5.03 -0.47
CA GLU A 110 -21.33 -6.07 0.15
C GLU A 110 -19.85 -5.70 0.08
N GLU A 111 -19.16 -5.77 1.22
CA GLU A 111 -17.73 -5.49 1.30
C GLU A 111 -16.97 -6.78 1.62
N VAL A 112 -16.03 -7.13 0.75
CA VAL A 112 -15.20 -8.34 0.86
C VAL A 112 -13.74 -7.92 0.99
N PRO A 113 -13.07 -8.23 2.11
CA PRO A 113 -11.65 -7.95 2.26
C PRO A 113 -10.83 -8.85 1.34
N GLY A 114 -9.70 -8.34 0.84
CA GLY A 114 -8.75 -9.15 0.09
C GLY A 114 -7.39 -8.49 -0.06
N VAL A 115 -6.59 -9.02 -0.99
CA VAL A 115 -5.20 -8.60 -1.19
C VAL A 115 -4.94 -8.39 -2.67
N LEU A 116 -4.44 -7.21 -3.01
CA LEU A 116 -3.91 -6.91 -4.33
C LEU A 116 -2.46 -7.38 -4.37
N ALA A 117 -2.19 -8.45 -5.11
CA ALA A 117 -0.84 -9.00 -5.28
C ALA A 117 -0.09 -8.29 -6.42
N PRO A 118 1.25 -8.17 -6.33
CA PRO A 118 2.07 -7.67 -7.43
C PRO A 118 2.10 -8.72 -8.55
N THR A 119 1.42 -8.44 -9.65
CA THR A 119 1.32 -9.37 -10.79
C THR A 119 1.63 -8.68 -12.11
N THR A 120 2.22 -9.43 -13.04
CA THR A 120 2.49 -8.97 -14.43
C THR A 120 1.37 -9.38 -15.39
N THR A 121 0.45 -10.24 -14.94
CA THR A 121 -0.71 -10.73 -15.68
C THR A 121 -1.98 -10.56 -14.85
N LEU A 122 -3.14 -10.63 -15.50
CA LEU A 122 -4.42 -10.68 -14.81
C LEU A 122 -4.50 -11.95 -13.96
N ALA A 123 -4.85 -11.79 -12.68
CA ALA A 123 -5.06 -12.87 -11.73
C ALA A 123 -6.42 -12.71 -11.06
N LEU A 124 -7.06 -13.83 -10.72
CA LEU A 124 -8.34 -13.80 -10.01
C LEU A 124 -8.16 -13.08 -8.66
N ALA A 125 -8.93 -12.02 -8.44
CA ALA A 125 -8.83 -11.18 -7.25
C ALA A 125 -10.03 -11.33 -6.34
N ALA A 126 -11.24 -11.34 -6.92
CA ALA A 126 -12.49 -11.50 -6.18
C ALA A 126 -13.54 -12.17 -7.06
N SER A 127 -14.58 -12.71 -6.43
CA SER A 127 -15.73 -13.29 -7.12
C SER A 127 -16.99 -13.00 -6.33
N HIS A 128 -18.09 -12.80 -7.04
CA HIS A 128 -19.40 -12.61 -6.43
C HIS A 128 -20.39 -13.60 -7.06
N PRO A 129 -21.10 -14.41 -6.25
CA PRO A 129 -22.11 -15.32 -6.75
C PRO A 129 -23.27 -14.53 -7.34
N LEU A 130 -23.81 -14.99 -8.48
CA LEU A 130 -24.99 -14.37 -9.09
C LEU A 130 -26.24 -15.15 -8.69
N ASN A 131 -27.26 -14.44 -8.22
CA ASN A 131 -28.59 -15.01 -8.02
C ASN A 131 -29.57 -14.52 -9.10
N PRO A 132 -30.53 -15.37 -9.55
CA PRO A 132 -31.53 -14.98 -10.53
C PRO A 132 -32.43 -13.79 -10.14
N ASP A 133 -32.52 -13.52 -8.84
CA ASP A 133 -33.33 -12.44 -8.27
C ASP A 133 -32.58 -11.09 -8.25
N GLU A 134 -31.27 -11.09 -8.51
CA GLU A 134 -30.41 -9.90 -8.43
C GLU A 134 -30.02 -9.38 -9.82
N ARG A 135 -30.97 -9.41 -10.76
CA ARG A 135 -30.79 -8.88 -12.11
C ARG A 135 -30.67 -7.35 -12.11
N GLY A 136 -30.12 -6.83 -13.20
CA GLY A 136 -29.96 -5.39 -13.43
C GLY A 136 -28.52 -4.92 -13.23
N ARG A 137 -28.36 -3.65 -12.89
CA ARG A 137 -27.05 -3.00 -12.84
C ARG A 137 -26.31 -3.33 -11.57
N TRP A 138 -25.06 -3.72 -11.74
CA TRP A 138 -24.09 -3.95 -10.70
C TRP A 138 -22.88 -3.04 -10.85
N LYS A 139 -22.22 -2.79 -9.73
CA LYS A 139 -20.94 -2.09 -9.67
C LYS A 139 -20.00 -2.84 -8.73
N VAL A 140 -18.74 -2.96 -9.14
CA VAL A 140 -17.65 -3.40 -8.26
C VAL A 140 -16.60 -2.30 -8.16
N GLU A 141 -16.24 -1.98 -6.94
CA GLU A 141 -15.23 -0.98 -6.61
C GLU A 141 -14.11 -1.63 -5.79
N VAL A 142 -12.87 -1.21 -6.03
CA VAL A 142 -11.70 -1.68 -5.28
C VAL A 142 -11.12 -0.52 -4.52
N PHE A 143 -11.11 -0.61 -3.20
CA PHE A 143 -10.55 0.41 -2.32
C PHE A 143 -9.27 -0.10 -1.66
N THR A 144 -8.33 0.79 -1.39
CA THR A 144 -7.29 0.52 -0.38
C THR A 144 -7.94 0.31 0.99
N LEU A 145 -7.33 -0.52 1.83
CA LEU A 145 -7.79 -0.68 3.21
C LEU A 145 -7.67 0.67 3.94
N ALA A 146 -8.76 1.09 4.60
CA ALA A 146 -8.75 2.27 5.44
C ALA A 146 -7.79 2.06 6.64
N GLY A 147 -6.97 3.07 6.92
CA GLY A 147 -6.07 3.11 8.07
C GLY A 147 -6.04 4.53 8.63
N ASP A 148 -4.83 5.06 8.84
CA ASP A 148 -4.66 6.47 9.21
C ASP A 148 -5.06 7.44 8.09
N GLU A 149 -5.04 6.95 6.84
CA GLU A 149 -5.51 7.67 5.67
C GLU A 149 -6.88 7.12 5.22
N PRO A 150 -7.74 7.96 4.62
CA PRO A 150 -9.01 7.51 4.08
C PRO A 150 -8.81 6.48 2.96
N ALA A 151 -9.74 5.53 2.86
CA ALA A 151 -9.75 4.55 1.79
C ALA A 151 -9.80 5.24 0.41
N GLN A 152 -8.75 5.02 -0.38
CA GLN A 152 -8.66 5.50 -1.75
C GLN A 152 -9.27 4.48 -2.72
N LEU A 153 -10.12 4.96 -3.65
CA LEU A 153 -10.63 4.18 -4.77
C LEU A 153 -9.50 3.92 -5.78
N LEU A 154 -9.25 2.65 -6.07
CA LEU A 154 -8.26 2.19 -7.06
C LEU A 154 -8.88 1.92 -8.42
N LEU A 155 -10.10 1.39 -8.44
CA LEU A 155 -10.79 0.93 -9.64
C LEU A 155 -12.30 0.93 -9.40
N THR A 156 -13.06 1.25 -10.45
CA THR A 156 -14.50 1.00 -10.53
C THR A 156 -14.85 0.30 -11.85
N ARG A 157 -15.78 -0.65 -11.79
CA ARG A 157 -16.36 -1.33 -12.96
C ARG A 157 -17.84 -1.50 -12.77
N GLU A 158 -18.61 -1.24 -13.83
CA GLU A 158 -20.03 -1.50 -13.88
C GLU A 158 -20.31 -2.66 -14.84
N PHE A 159 -21.33 -3.45 -14.52
CA PHE A 159 -21.81 -4.54 -15.37
C PHE A 159 -23.31 -4.76 -15.17
N GLU A 160 -23.91 -5.56 -16.03
CA GLU A 160 -25.34 -5.88 -16.00
C GLU A 160 -25.55 -7.39 -15.90
N VAL A 161 -26.53 -7.78 -15.09
CA VAL A 161 -26.98 -9.17 -14.97
C VAL A 161 -28.36 -9.29 -15.61
N LEU A 162 -28.48 -10.15 -16.63
CA LEU A 162 -29.70 -10.37 -17.41
C LEU A 162 -30.59 -11.47 -16.81
#